data_AF-A0A536KPQ0-F1
#
_entry.id   AF-A0A536KPQ0-F1
#
_cell.length_a   1.000
_cell.length_b   1.000
_cell.length_c   1.000
_cell.angle_alpha   90.00
_cell.angle_beta   90.00
_cell.angle_gamma   90.00
#
_symmetry.space_group_name_H-M   'P 1'
#
loop_
_entity.id
_entity.type
_entity.pdbx_description
1 polymer ?
#
loop_
_entity_poly.entity_id
_entity_poly.type
_entity_poly.pdbx_seq_one_letter_code
_entity_poly.pdbx_strand_id
1 'polypeptide(L)'
;MKEMDRRGFLKLAGTGSAVAAAAAMPIIGSSMSADAGAFRFSAALGLPEGPLPSYATQILEGSVDLERGTGVITSRLLAGHPEATSDIGLPGLARVIRVTAATTEGARIHIQGLIEDRSQLRPGESPKVEIIVDRARGLVEAPVLGRRVNLKLA
;
A
#
# COMPACT_ATOMS: atom_id res chain seq x y z
N MET A 1 -51.63 0.94 28.08
CA MET A 1 -50.55 0.30 27.30
C MET A 1 -49.71 1.40 26.67
N LYS A 2 -48.44 1.52 27.07
CA LYS A 2 -47.49 2.52 26.58
C LYS A 2 -46.45 1.77 25.76
N GLU A 3 -46.37 2.10 24.48
CA GLU A 3 -45.58 1.41 23.47
C GLU A 3 -44.10 1.74 23.67
N MET A 4 -43.29 0.72 23.96
CA MET A 4 -41.85 0.85 24.15
C MET A 4 -41.15 0.73 22.80
N ASP A 5 -40.45 1.80 22.42
CA ASP A 5 -39.80 1.99 21.13
C ASP A 5 -38.70 0.93 20.90
N ARG A 6 -38.86 0.16 19.81
CA ARG A 6 -38.03 -1.02 19.48
C ARG A 6 -36.74 -0.68 18.73
N ARG A 7 -36.36 0.60 18.65
CA ARG A 7 -35.22 1.05 17.83
C ARG A 7 -33.92 1.34 18.61
N GLY A 8 -33.92 1.15 19.93
CA GLY A 8 -32.73 1.40 20.78
C GLY A 8 -31.87 0.19 21.13
N PHE A 9 -32.32 -1.04 20.85
CA PHE A 9 -31.77 -2.26 21.48
C PHE A 9 -30.69 -3.01 20.69
N LEU A 10 -30.33 -2.57 19.49
CA LEU A 10 -29.31 -3.23 18.65
C LEU A 10 -27.93 -2.53 18.69
N LYS A 11 -27.60 -1.87 19.81
CA LYS A 11 -26.28 -1.27 20.03
C LYS A 11 -25.38 -2.01 21.03
N LEU A 12 -25.76 -3.19 21.52
CA LEU A 12 -24.98 -3.82 22.59
C LEU A 12 -25.11 -5.35 22.65
N ALA A 13 -24.48 -6.03 21.70
CA ALA A 13 -24.16 -7.46 21.83
C ALA A 13 -22.90 -7.77 21.02
N GLY A 14 -21.75 -7.82 21.70
CA GLY A 14 -20.53 -8.40 21.15
C GLY A 14 -20.49 -9.92 21.34
N THR A 15 -19.42 -10.50 20.77
CA THR A 15 -18.84 -11.84 20.99
C THR A 15 -19.33 -13.01 20.11
N GLY A 16 -18.38 -13.65 19.40
CA GLY A 16 -18.47 -15.07 19.03
C GLY A 16 -18.22 -15.45 17.56
N SER A 17 -16.95 -15.60 17.16
CA SER A 17 -16.34 -16.53 16.19
C SER A 17 -17.14 -17.11 15.00
N ALA A 18 -16.69 -16.85 13.75
CA ALA A 18 -16.21 -17.87 12.79
C ALA A 18 -15.84 -17.26 11.41
N VAL A 19 -14.90 -17.92 10.76
CA VAL A 19 -14.10 -17.60 9.57
C VAL A 19 -14.91 -17.56 8.26
N ALA A 20 -14.65 -16.58 7.37
CA ALA A 20 -14.67 -16.80 5.93
C ALA A 20 -13.86 -15.71 5.20
N ALA A 21 -12.94 -16.16 4.36
CA ALA A 21 -12.13 -15.34 3.46
C ALA A 21 -13.03 -14.63 2.44
N ALA A 22 -13.00 -13.31 2.45
CA ALA A 22 -13.31 -12.47 1.31
C ALA A 22 -12.41 -11.24 1.43
N ALA A 23 -11.32 -11.22 0.67
CA ALA A 23 -10.49 -10.06 0.48
C ALA A 23 -11.29 -9.02 -0.33
N ALA A 24 -12.20 -8.32 0.36
CA ALA A 24 -12.91 -7.16 -0.13
C ALA A 24 -12.94 -6.15 1.02
N MET A 25 -11.85 -5.39 1.14
CA MET A 25 -11.71 -4.27 2.08
C MET A 25 -11.51 -2.98 1.27
N PRO A 26 -11.99 -1.84 1.79
CA PRO A 26 -12.62 -0.78 0.99
C PRO A 26 -11.63 0.19 0.36
N ILE A 27 -12.04 0.76 -0.79
CA ILE A 27 -11.48 1.99 -1.34
C ILE A 27 -11.84 3.12 -0.37
N ILE A 28 -10.89 3.56 0.46
CA ILE A 28 -11.05 4.76 1.29
C ILE A 28 -9.99 5.77 0.84
N GLY A 29 -10.49 6.89 0.31
CA GLY A 29 -9.68 8.04 -0.08
C GLY A 29 -8.85 8.57 1.08
N SER A 30 -7.64 9.01 0.72
CA SER A 30 -6.85 10.07 1.34
C SER A 30 -7.20 10.39 2.80
N SER A 31 -6.75 9.52 3.71
CA SER A 31 -6.56 9.89 5.11
C SER A 31 -5.21 9.36 5.58
N MET A 32 -4.23 10.26 5.57
CA MET A 32 -2.95 10.06 6.26
C MET A 32 -3.23 10.17 7.76
N SER A 33 -3.82 9.11 8.33
CA SER A 33 -4.05 9.00 9.78
C SER A 33 -2.74 8.55 10.41
N ALA A 34 -1.99 9.52 10.95
CA ALA A 34 -0.90 9.24 11.88
C ALA A 34 -1.51 8.84 13.22
N ASP A 35 -1.94 7.58 13.33
CA ASP A 35 -2.09 6.93 14.63
C ASP A 35 -0.67 6.88 15.22
N ALA A 36 -0.48 7.32 16.47
CA ALA A 36 0.87 7.60 17.01
C ALA A 36 1.83 6.42 16.77
N GLY A 37 2.80 6.62 15.86
CA GLY A 37 3.79 5.60 15.45
C GLY A 37 3.50 4.90 14.12
N ALA A 38 2.27 4.81 13.64
CA ALA A 38 1.91 4.16 12.38
C ALA A 38 1.83 5.16 11.20
N PHE A 39 2.66 4.96 10.18
CA PHE A 39 2.65 5.66 8.91
C PHE A 39 2.05 4.79 7.81
N ARG A 40 0.94 5.26 7.22
CA ARG A 40 0.29 4.60 6.08
C ARG A 40 0.40 5.47 4.84
N PHE A 41 0.60 4.84 3.70
CA PHE A 41 0.66 5.54 2.41
C PHE A 41 0.14 4.68 1.25
N SER A 42 -0.32 5.35 0.21
CA SER A 42 -0.54 4.79 -1.10
C SER A 42 0.09 5.71 -2.14
N ALA A 43 0.75 5.14 -3.14
CA ALA A 43 1.37 5.88 -4.22
C ALA A 43 1.19 5.15 -5.55
N ALA A 44 1.01 5.91 -6.62
CA ALA A 44 0.74 5.35 -7.94
C ALA A 44 1.56 6.02 -9.06
N LEU A 45 1.83 5.27 -10.12
CA LEU A 45 2.46 5.74 -11.35
C LEU A 45 1.90 5.00 -12.56
N GLY A 46 1.55 5.74 -13.61
CA GLY A 46 1.24 5.17 -14.92
C GLY A 46 2.49 4.75 -15.67
N LEU A 47 2.45 3.58 -16.30
CA LEU A 47 3.55 3.01 -17.10
C LEU A 47 3.11 2.82 -18.57
N PRO A 48 3.96 3.22 -19.55
CA PRO A 48 5.17 4.01 -19.39
C PRO A 48 4.87 5.37 -18.74
N GLU A 49 5.90 5.94 -18.13
CA GLU A 49 5.83 7.32 -17.61
C GLU A 49 5.55 8.28 -18.78
N GLY A 50 4.87 9.38 -18.47
CA GLY A 50 4.52 10.40 -19.46
C GLY A 50 5.74 10.89 -20.27
N PRO A 51 5.53 11.37 -21.50
CA PRO A 51 4.24 11.78 -22.07
C PRO A 51 3.50 10.67 -22.83
N LEU A 52 3.98 9.42 -22.81
CA LEU A 52 3.31 8.31 -23.49
C LEU A 52 2.02 7.90 -22.74
N PRO A 53 0.97 7.44 -23.46
CA PRO A 53 -0.22 6.90 -22.82
C PRO A 53 0.13 5.71 -21.93
N SER A 54 -0.23 5.79 -20.64
CA SER A 54 -0.03 4.70 -19.70
C SER A 54 -1.06 3.58 -19.93
N TYR A 55 -0.60 2.34 -19.98
CA TYR A 55 -1.42 1.13 -20.14
C TYR A 55 -1.37 0.20 -18.92
N ALA A 56 -0.49 0.47 -17.97
CA ALA A 56 -0.43 -0.20 -16.69
C ALA A 56 -0.24 0.84 -15.57
N THR A 57 -0.66 0.50 -14.37
CA THR A 57 -0.53 1.35 -13.19
C THR A 57 0.21 0.62 -12.11
N GLN A 58 1.38 1.13 -11.76
CA GLN A 58 2.11 0.67 -10.58
C GLN A 58 1.45 1.30 -9.35
N ILE A 59 1.13 0.46 -8.37
CA ILE A 59 0.62 0.87 -7.06
C ILE A 59 1.59 0.37 -6.00
N LEU A 60 1.88 1.23 -5.03
CA LEU A 60 2.66 0.92 -3.85
C LEU A 60 1.88 1.37 -2.61
N GLU A 61 1.49 0.42 -1.78
CA GLU A 61 0.73 0.67 -0.55
C GLU A 61 1.53 0.17 0.64
N GLY A 62 1.58 0.95 1.72
CA GLY A 62 2.39 0.62 2.87
C GLY A 62 1.74 0.99 4.18
N SER A 63 2.02 0.18 5.20
CA SER A 63 1.78 0.48 6.61
C SER A 63 3.06 0.17 7.38
N VAL A 64 3.66 1.21 7.95
CA VAL A 64 4.95 1.16 8.63
C VAL A 64 4.80 1.71 10.04
N ASP A 65 5.17 0.92 11.03
CA ASP A 65 5.41 1.40 12.39
C ASP A 65 6.80 2.06 12.42
N LEU A 66 6.82 3.40 12.49
CA LEU A 66 8.03 4.21 12.48
C LEU A 66 8.79 4.13 13.81
N GLU A 67 8.13 3.78 14.91
CA GLU A 67 8.80 3.60 16.21
C GLU A 67 9.57 2.28 16.24
N ARG A 68 8.97 1.22 15.68
CA ARG A 68 9.60 -0.11 15.58
C ARG A 68 10.47 -0.29 14.34
N GLY A 69 10.31 0.57 13.33
CA GLY A 69 10.98 0.43 12.04
C GLY A 69 10.52 -0.79 11.25
N THR A 70 9.29 -1.27 11.47
CA THR A 70 8.75 -2.51 10.87
C THR A 70 7.41 -2.26 10.22
N GLY A 71 6.94 -3.19 9.39
CA GLY A 71 5.70 -3.00 8.64
C GLY A 71 5.63 -3.87 7.39
N VAL A 72 4.62 -3.59 6.58
CA VAL A 72 4.37 -4.31 5.32
C VAL A 72 4.08 -3.30 4.23
N ILE A 73 4.66 -3.55 3.06
CA ILE A 73 4.42 -2.80 1.84
C ILE A 73 4.02 -3.79 0.75
N THR A 74 3.00 -3.46 -0.02
CA THR A 74 2.61 -4.20 -1.22
C THR A 74 2.94 -3.38 -2.45
N SER A 75 3.57 -4.02 -3.42
CA SER A 75 3.81 -3.46 -4.75
C SER A 75 3.01 -4.27 -5.75
N ARG A 76 2.20 -3.62 -6.57
CA ARG A 76 1.33 -4.27 -7.56
C ARG A 76 1.39 -3.52 -8.87
N LEU A 77 1.40 -4.25 -9.97
CA LEU A 77 1.22 -3.67 -11.30
C LEU A 77 -0.16 -4.07 -11.81
N LEU A 78 -1.04 -3.09 -12.02
CA LEU A 78 -2.40 -3.29 -12.48
C LEU A 78 -2.52 -2.93 -13.97
N ALA A 79 -3.44 -3.56 -14.68
CA ALA A 79 -3.76 -3.17 -16.05
C ALA A 79 -4.55 -1.85 -16.07
N GLY A 80 -4.33 -1.02 -17.08
CA GLY A 80 -5.05 0.24 -17.28
C GLY A 80 -4.29 1.49 -16.83
N HIS A 81 -4.85 2.63 -17.20
CA HIS A 81 -4.34 3.97 -16.88
C HIS A 81 -4.60 4.31 -15.40
N PRO A 82 -3.75 5.11 -14.72
CA PRO A 82 -3.93 5.42 -13.29
C PRO A 82 -5.33 5.95 -12.92
N GLU A 83 -5.86 6.86 -13.74
CA GLU A 83 -7.21 7.45 -13.57
C GLU A 83 -8.37 6.49 -13.91
N ALA A 84 -8.07 5.32 -14.48
CA ALA A 84 -9.04 4.30 -14.89
C ALA A 84 -8.44 2.90 -14.68
N THR A 85 -7.89 2.67 -13.49
CA THR A 85 -7.15 1.44 -13.18
C THR A 85 -8.11 0.25 -13.12
N SER A 86 -7.76 -0.86 -13.75
CA SER A 86 -8.48 -2.12 -13.62
C SER A 86 -8.05 -2.86 -12.35
N ASP A 87 -8.95 -3.62 -11.73
CA ASP A 87 -8.62 -4.51 -10.62
C ASP A 87 -7.78 -5.74 -11.05
N ILE A 88 -7.46 -5.85 -12.34
CA ILE A 88 -6.65 -6.93 -12.90
C ILE A 88 -5.16 -6.66 -12.64
N GLY A 89 -4.59 -7.40 -11.68
CA GLY A 89 -3.15 -7.44 -11.45
C GLY A 89 -2.41 -8.22 -12.54
N LEU A 90 -1.28 -7.69 -13.01
CA LEU A 90 -0.39 -8.37 -13.94
C LEU A 90 0.33 -9.53 -13.22
N PRO A 91 0.20 -10.79 -13.70
CA PRO A 91 0.73 -11.96 -13.02
C PRO A 91 2.24 -11.90 -12.80
N GLY A 92 2.70 -12.37 -11.63
CA GLY A 92 4.12 -12.45 -11.30
C GLY A 92 4.79 -11.10 -11.02
N LEU A 93 4.04 -9.99 -10.99
CA LEU A 93 4.57 -8.63 -10.74
C LEU A 93 4.10 -8.03 -9.41
N ALA A 94 3.35 -8.78 -8.60
CA ALA A 94 3.02 -8.40 -7.24
C ALA A 94 4.18 -8.77 -6.30
N ARG A 95 4.48 -7.92 -5.32
CA ARG A 95 5.44 -8.18 -4.25
C ARG A 95 4.82 -7.82 -2.90
N VAL A 96 5.03 -8.68 -1.92
CA VAL A 96 4.87 -8.35 -0.51
C VAL A 96 6.27 -8.10 0.06
N ILE A 97 6.46 -6.92 0.62
CA ILE A 97 7.74 -6.43 1.11
C ILE A 97 7.58 -6.26 2.62
N ARG A 98 8.31 -7.07 3.39
CA ARG A 98 8.43 -6.90 4.83
C ARG A 98 9.43 -5.79 5.11
N VAL A 99 9.01 -4.77 5.82
CA VAL A 99 9.89 -3.67 6.25
C VAL A 99 10.79 -4.17 7.38
N THR A 100 12.09 -3.95 7.21
CA THR A 100 13.12 -4.36 8.16
C THR A 100 13.75 -3.18 8.90
N ALA A 101 13.67 -1.98 8.32
CA ALA A 101 14.05 -0.74 8.97
C ALA A 101 13.27 0.42 8.35
N ALA A 102 12.92 1.41 9.15
CA ALA A 102 12.42 2.68 8.69
C ALA A 102 13.03 3.80 9.51
N THR A 103 13.58 4.82 8.86
CA THR A 103 14.14 6.01 9.51
C THR A 103 13.47 7.25 8.96
N THR A 104 13.25 8.25 9.84
CA THR A 104 12.63 9.51 9.46
C THR A 104 13.66 10.63 9.54
N GLU A 105 13.83 11.36 8.45
CA GLU A 105 14.72 12.51 8.32
C GLU A 105 13.89 13.71 7.83
N GLY A 106 13.35 14.47 8.77
CA GLY A 106 12.44 15.58 8.46
C GLY A 106 11.20 15.11 7.68
N ALA A 107 11.03 15.61 6.46
CA ALA A 107 9.92 15.22 5.59
C ALA A 107 10.11 13.86 4.90
N ARG A 108 11.32 13.28 4.96
CA ARG A 108 11.65 12.03 4.28
C ARG A 108 11.56 10.84 5.22
N ILE A 109 11.07 9.72 4.69
CA ILE A 109 11.08 8.43 5.36
C ILE A 109 11.85 7.46 4.47
N HIS A 110 12.97 6.95 4.97
CA HIS A 110 13.78 5.94 4.31
C HIS A 110 13.36 4.57 4.83
N ILE A 111 12.93 3.69 3.93
CA ILE A 111 12.39 2.38 4.26
C ILE A 111 13.25 1.32 3.58
N GLN A 112 13.76 0.38 4.38
CA GLN A 112 14.42 -0.81 3.90
C GLN A 112 13.48 -2.00 4.07
N GLY A 113 13.41 -2.86 3.07
CA GLY A 113 12.57 -4.04 3.11
C GLY A 113 13.15 -5.24 2.38
N LEU A 114 12.52 -6.38 2.65
CA LEU A 114 12.80 -7.66 2.01
C LEU A 114 11.53 -8.20 1.38
N ILE A 115 11.62 -8.62 0.12
CA ILE A 115 10.55 -9.36 -0.55
C ILE A 115 10.38 -10.70 0.16
N GLU A 116 9.15 -10.99 0.60
CA GLU A 116 8.83 -12.18 1.40
C GLU A 116 8.94 -13.46 0.57
N ASP A 117 8.23 -13.51 -0.55
CA ASP A 117 8.30 -14.65 -1.47
C ASP A 117 9.38 -14.44 -2.53
N ARG A 118 10.56 -14.98 -2.25
CA ARG A 118 11.72 -14.87 -3.15
C ARG A 118 11.60 -15.77 -4.38
N SER A 119 10.67 -16.72 -4.40
CA SER A 119 10.45 -17.58 -5.57
C SER A 119 9.83 -16.83 -6.75
N GLN A 120 9.18 -15.68 -6.47
CA GLN A 120 8.56 -14.80 -7.45
C GLN A 120 9.53 -13.77 -8.04
N LEU A 121 10.79 -13.76 -7.59
CA LEU A 121 11.80 -12.84 -8.11
C LEU A 121 12.17 -13.21 -9.53
N ARG A 122 12.24 -12.19 -10.38
CA ARG A 122 12.72 -12.36 -11.75
C ARG A 122 14.24 -12.45 -11.76
N PRO A 123 14.83 -13.03 -12.82
CA PRO A 123 16.28 -13.02 -12.99
C PRO A 123 16.85 -11.59 -12.84
N GLY A 124 17.81 -11.41 -11.93
CA GLY A 124 18.43 -10.11 -11.64
C GLY A 124 17.64 -9.19 -10.70
N GLU A 125 16.46 -9.59 -10.23
CA GLU A 125 15.69 -8.82 -9.25
C GLU A 125 16.26 -9.00 -7.84
N SER A 126 16.56 -7.90 -7.16
CA SER A 126 17.06 -7.91 -5.78
C SER A 126 15.93 -8.25 -4.80
N PRO A 127 16.14 -9.15 -3.82
CA PRO A 127 15.19 -9.35 -2.73
C PRO A 127 15.16 -8.16 -1.76
N LYS A 128 16.20 -7.32 -1.76
CA LYS A 128 16.32 -6.12 -0.94
C LYS A 128 15.72 -4.93 -1.68
N VAL A 129 14.88 -4.19 -0.99
CA VAL A 129 14.13 -3.05 -1.51
C VAL A 129 14.44 -1.83 -0.67
N GLU A 130 14.68 -0.70 -1.31
CA GLU A 130 14.79 0.60 -0.67
C GLU A 130 13.73 1.54 -1.23
N ILE A 131 12.90 2.11 -0.34
CA ILE A 131 11.81 3.01 -0.67
C ILE A 131 12.05 4.32 0.07
N ILE A 132 11.93 5.44 -0.64
CA ILE A 132 12.07 6.78 -0.06
C ILE A 132 10.74 7.50 -0.24
N VAL A 133 10.10 7.86 0.87
CA VAL A 133 8.88 8.68 0.85
C VAL A 133 9.28 10.12 1.13
N ASP A 134 9.07 11.02 0.17
CA ASP A 134 9.24 12.47 0.34
C ASP A 134 7.86 13.13 0.52
N ARG A 135 7.49 13.37 1.78
CA ARG A 135 6.18 13.93 2.13
C ARG A 135 6.03 15.39 1.71
N ALA A 136 7.13 16.13 1.60
CA ALA A 136 7.09 17.54 1.18
C ALA A 136 6.77 17.65 -0.32
N ARG A 137 7.28 16.71 -1.12
CA ARG A 137 7.04 16.67 -2.57
C ARG A 137 5.82 15.83 -2.96
N GLY A 138 5.27 15.05 -2.05
CA GLY A 138 4.19 14.10 -2.34
C GLY A 138 4.65 13.00 -3.29
N LEU A 139 5.89 12.52 -3.12
CA LEU A 139 6.49 11.51 -4.00
C LEU A 139 6.99 10.31 -3.20
N VAL A 140 6.94 9.14 -3.82
CA VAL A 140 7.56 7.91 -3.33
C VAL A 140 8.50 7.38 -4.39
N GLU A 141 9.77 7.26 -4.06
CA GLU A 141 10.77 6.67 -4.93
C GLU A 141 10.95 5.18 -4.58
N ALA A 142 10.68 4.30 -5.53
CA ALA A 142 10.73 2.85 -5.32
C ALA A 142 11.26 2.10 -6.54
N PRO A 143 11.82 0.89 -6.35
CA PRO A 143 12.20 0.04 -7.48
C PRO A 143 10.95 -0.59 -8.10
N VAL A 144 10.81 -0.41 -9.40
CA VAL A 144 9.76 -0.99 -10.22
C VAL A 144 10.43 -1.63 -11.41
N LEU A 145 10.25 -2.94 -11.57
CA LEU A 145 10.83 -3.71 -12.68
C LEU A 145 12.35 -3.51 -12.91
N GLY A 146 13.14 -3.27 -11.85
CA GLY A 146 14.60 -3.07 -11.94
C GLY A 146 15.06 -1.62 -12.19
N ARG A 147 14.14 -0.66 -12.26
CA ARG A 147 14.43 0.78 -12.34
C ARG A 147 13.87 1.50 -11.11
N ARG A 148 14.48 2.62 -10.70
CA ARG A 148 13.86 3.52 -9.70
C ARG A 148 12.93 4.49 -10.42
N VAL A 149 11.73 4.65 -9.87
CA VAL A 149 10.70 5.55 -10.40
C VAL A 149 10.09 6.37 -9.28
N ASN A 150 9.56 7.54 -9.62
CA ASN A 150 8.83 8.40 -8.69
C ASN A 150 7.33 8.16 -8.86
N LEU A 151 6.71 7.59 -7.84
CA LEU A 151 5.26 7.46 -7.73
C LEU A 151 4.69 8.70 -7.03
N LYS A 152 3.49 9.11 -7.45
CA LYS A 152 2.77 10.20 -6.78
C LYS A 152 2.04 9.65 -5.57
N LEU A 153 2.22 10.31 -4.42
CA LEU A 153 1.49 10.00 -3.20
C LEU A 153 0.01 10.38 -3.37
N ALA A 154 -0.91 9.50 -2.94
CA ALA A 154 -2.35 9.67 -3.03
C ALA A 154 -2.98 10.26 -1.75
#